data_AF-A0A645HKQ4-F1
#
_entry.id   AF-A0A645HKQ4-F1
#
_cell.length_a   1.000
_cell.length_b   1.000
_cell.length_c   1.000
_cell.angle_alpha   90.00
_cell.angle_beta   90.00
_cell.angle_gamma   90.00
#
_symmetry.space_group_name_H-M   'P 1'
#
loop_
_entity.id
_entity.type
_entity.pdbx_description
1 polymer ?
#
loop_
_entity_poly.entity_id
_entity_poly.type
_entity_poly.pdbx_seq_one_letter_code
_entity_poly.pdbx_strand_id
1 'polypeptide(L)' 'MEFTANSSTRFLNTTLNDLSLRDGLLIAAIVRGANAIIPGGGDMILEGDRVIVVAKSLFLEDLNDILK' A
#
# COMPACT_ATOMS: atom_id res chain seq x y z
N MET A 1 -2.10 9.82 -2.70
CA MET A 1 -1.49 10.00 -1.37
C MET A 1 -0.26 9.11 -1.32
N GLU A 2 0.78 9.53 -0.61
CA GLU A 2 2.00 8.75 -0.39
C GLU A 2 2.10 8.42 1.10
N PHE A 3 2.37 7.16 1.41
CA PHE A 3 2.56 6.69 2.77
C PHE A 3 3.88 5.93 2.88
N THR A 4 4.54 6.01 4.03
CA THR A 4 5.72 5.17 4.32
C THR A 4 5.28 3.97 5.13
N ALA A 5 5.55 2.78 4.62
CA ALA A 5 5.38 1.54 5.37
C ALA A 5 6.46 1.46 6.45
N ASN A 6 6.05 1.30 7.69
CA ASN A 6 6.93 1.22 8.85
C ASN A 6 6.52 0.01 9.71
N SER A 7 7.21 -0.19 10.84
CA SER A 7 6.92 -1.28 11.77
C SER A 7 5.49 -1.34 12.34
N SER A 8 4.68 -0.27 12.24
CA SER A 8 3.26 -0.29 12.64
C SER A 8 2.30 -0.65 11.50
N THR A 9 2.80 -0.85 10.28
CA THR A 9 2.00 -1.33 9.14
C THR A 9 1.61 -2.78 9.37
N ARG A 10 0.30 -3.06 9.46
CA ARG A 10 -0.20 -4.36 9.95
C ARG A 10 -0.12 -5.51 8.95
N PHE A 11 0.18 -5.21 7.69
CA PHE A 11 0.11 -6.15 6.57
C PHE A 11 1.42 -6.21 5.76
N LEU A 12 2.54 -5.91 6.42
CA LEU A 12 3.86 -6.17 5.86
C LEU A 12 3.99 -7.65 5.48
N ASN A 13 4.77 -7.94 4.44
CA ASN A 13 5.04 -9.31 3.98
C ASN A 13 3.78 -10.12 3.63
N THR A 14 2.68 -9.45 3.28
CA THR A 14 1.44 -10.06 2.79
C THR A 14 1.23 -9.67 1.34
N THR A 15 0.82 -10.62 0.48
CA THR A 15 0.63 -10.32 -0.94
C THR A 15 -0.56 -9.39 -1.13
N LEU A 16 -0.50 -8.49 -2.12
CA LEU A 16 -1.59 -7.55 -2.38
C LEU A 16 -2.93 -8.25 -2.69
N ASN A 17 -2.88 -9.45 -3.28
CA ASN A 17 -4.06 -10.29 -3.52
C ASN A 17 -4.71 -10.84 -2.25
N ASP A 18 -3.93 -11.02 -1.18
CA ASP A 18 -4.44 -11.51 0.09
C ASP A 18 -5.01 -10.37 0.96
N LEU A 19 -4.83 -9.11 0.55
CA LEU A 19 -5.33 -7.94 1.26
C LEU A 19 -6.79 -7.66 0.94
N SER A 20 -7.60 -7.46 1.98
CA SER A 20 -8.95 -6.94 1.85
C SER A 20 -8.94 -5.40 1.81
N LEU A 21 -8.64 -4.84 0.63
CA LEU A 21 -8.65 -3.40 0.41
C LEU A 21 -10.06 -2.82 0.45
N ARG A 22 -10.19 -1.57 0.93
CA ARG A 22 -11.44 -0.81 0.80
C ARG A 22 -11.74 -0.54 -0.67
N ASP A 23 -13.03 -0.49 -0.99
CA ASP A 23 -13.48 -0.26 -2.36
C ASP A 23 -13.12 1.17 -2.80
N GLY A 24 -12.77 1.33 -4.08
CA GLY A 24 -12.38 2.63 -4.63
C GLY A 24 -10.95 3.08 -4.30
N LEU A 25 -10.10 2.16 -3.80
CA LEU A 25 -8.66 2.34 -3.64
C LEU A 25 -7.88 1.61 -4.74
N LEU A 26 -6.73 2.18 -5.10
CA LEU A 26 -5.72 1.58 -5.96
C LEU A 26 -4.35 1.84 -5.38
N ILE A 27 -3.58 0.78 -5.12
CA ILE A 27 -2.14 0.88 -4.88
C ILE A 27 -1.47 1.05 -6.24
N ALA A 28 -1.09 2.28 -6.57
CA ALA A 28 -0.61 2.64 -7.89
C ALA A 28 0.88 2.33 -8.09
N ALA A 29 1.68 2.44 -7.04
CA ALA A 29 3.11 2.17 -7.07
C ALA A 29 3.65 1.82 -5.68
N ILE A 30 4.69 0.99 -5.66
CA ILE A 30 5.55 0.76 -4.50
C ILE A 30 6.94 1.28 -4.87
N VAL A 31 7.48 2.21 -4.10
CA VAL A 31 8.84 2.71 -4.27
C VAL A 31 9.73 2.10 -3.19
N ARG A 32 10.63 1.20 -3.62
CA ARG A 32 11.55 0.47 -2.76
C ARG A 32 12.97 0.95 -2.99
N GLY A 33 13.48 1.75 -2.06
CA GLY A 33 14.73 2.47 -2.25
C GLY A 33 14.66 3.41 -3.46
N ALA A 34 15.44 3.11 -4.50
CA ALA A 34 15.48 3.86 -5.76
C ALA A 34 14.60 3.28 -6.88
N ASN A 35 13.93 2.15 -6.65
CA ASN A 35 13.15 1.45 -7.67
C ASN A 35 11.66 1.74 -7.51
N ALA A 36 10.99 2.12 -8.61
CA ALA A 36 9.54 2.18 -8.68
C ALA A 36 8.99 0.87 -9.25
N ILE A 37 8.08 0.23 -8.51
CA ILE A 37 7.47 -1.06 -8.84
C ILE A 37 6.00 -0.80 -9.19
N ILE A 38 5.57 -1.27 -10.36
CA ILE A 38 4.15 -1.33 -10.72
C ILE A 38 3.57 -2.57 -10.03
N PRO A 39 2.67 -2.42 -9.06
CA PRO A 39 2.27 -3.53 -8.21
C PRO A 39 1.37 -4.51 -8.96
N GLY A 40 1.73 -5.78 -8.91
CA GLY A 40 0.87 -6.91 -9.22
C GLY A 40 0.31 -7.55 -7.95
N GLY A 41 -0.59 -8.50 -8.13
CA GLY A 41 -1.25 -9.17 -7.01
C GLY A 41 -0.32 -10.00 -6.11
N GLY A 42 0.79 -10.51 -6.66
CA GLY A 42 1.79 -11.28 -5.91
C GLY A 42 2.85 -10.42 -5.22
N ASP A 43 2.85 -9.11 -5.44
CA ASP A 43 3.78 -8.22 -4.76
C ASP A 43 3.39 -8.02 -3.30
N MET A 44 4.37 -7.64 -2.48
CA MET A 44 4.20 -7.36 -1.06
C MET A 44 4.77 -5.99 -0.73
N ILE A 45 4.10 -5.29 0.19
CA ILE A 45 4.65 -4.10 0.83
C ILE A 45 5.60 -4.56 1.94
N LEU A 46 6.79 -3.99 1.95
CA LEU A 46 7.85 -4.25 2.93
C LEU A 46 8.13 -3.00 3.76
N GLU A 47 8.75 -3.18 4.92
CA GLU A 47 9.14 -2.06 5.76
C GLU A 47 10.11 -1.13 5.02
N GLY A 48 9.88 0.18 5.10
CA GLY A 48 10.63 1.21 4.40
C GLY A 48 10.15 1.52 2.98
N ASP A 49 9.18 0.77 2.45
CA ASP A 49 8.55 1.10 1.18
C ASP A 49 7.76 2.40 1.28
N ARG A 50 7.78 3.19 0.20
CA ARG A 50 6.84 4.29 -0.01
C ARG A 50 5.74 3.81 -0.94
N VAL A 51 4.50 3.87 -0.47
CA VAL A 51 3.33 3.33 -1.16
C VAL A 51 2.48 4.48 -1.67
N ILE A 52 2.26 4.52 -2.98
CA ILE A 52 1.41 5.53 -3.63
C ILE A 52 0.01 4.94 -3.78
N VAL A 53 -0.96 5.56 -3.11
CA VAL A 53 -2.36 5.15 -3.13
C VAL A 53 -3.23 6.21 -3.81
N VAL A 54 -4.08 5.78 -4.73
CA VAL A 54 -5.13 6.58 -5.35
C VAL A 54 -6.46 6.16 -4.75
N ALA A 55 -7.30 7.12 -4.39
CA ALA A 55 -8.54 6.88 -3.70
C ALA A 55 -9.66 7.75 -4.27
N LYS A 56 -10.85 7.17 -4.51
CA LYS A 56 -12.04 7.93 -4.89
C LYS A 56 -12.79 8.38 -3.63
N SER A 57 -12.63 9.63 -3.25
CA SER A 57 -13.39 10.28 -2.15
C SER A 57 -13.26 9.59 -0.78
N LEU A 58 -12.11 8.98 -0.50
CA LEU A 58 -11.75 8.46 0.83
C LEU A 58 -10.70 9.35 1.46
N PHE A 59 -10.87 9.60 2.75
CA PHE A 59 -9.84 10.21 3.58
C PHE A 59 -9.02 9.09 4.23
N LEU A 60 -7.72 9.11 4.00
CA LEU A 60 -6.77 8.15 4.56
C LEU A 60 -5.75 8.96 5.36
N GLU A 61 -5.63 8.69 6.66
CA GLU A 61 -4.63 9.33 7.52
C GLU A 61 -3.38 8.45 7.64
N ASP A 62 -3.58 7.13 7.68
CA ASP A 62 -2.52 6.13 7.82
C ASP A 62 -2.60 5.09 6.70
N LEU A 63 -1.46 4.46 6.38
CA LEU A 63 -1.41 3.37 5.39
C LEU A 63 -2.32 2.20 5.79
N ASN A 64 -2.52 2.00 7.09
CA ASN A 64 -3.42 0.99 7.61
C ASN A 64 -4.90 1.23 7.29
N ASP A 65 -5.29 2.44 6.89
CA ASP A 65 -6.67 2.78 6.54
C ASP A 65 -7.09 2.22 5.17
N ILE A 66 -6.15 1.66 4.41
CA ILE A 66 -6.46 1.04 3.11
C ILE A 66 -7.22 -0.27 3.26
N LEU A 67 -7.14 -0.91 4.43
CA LEU A 67 -7.83 -2.16 4.74
C LEU A 67 -9.27 -1.90 5.19
N LYS A 68 -10.16 -2.86 4.94
CA LYS A 68 -11.53 -2.86 5.47
C LYS A 68 -11.56 -2.85 6.99
#